data_AF-A0A4R8BVT5-F1
#
_entry.id   AF-A0A4R8BVT5-F1
#
_cell.length_a   1.000
_cell.length_b   1.000
_cell.length_c   1.000
_cell.angle_alpha   90.00
_cell.angle_beta   90.00
_cell.angle_gamma   90.00
#
_symmetry.space_group_name_H-M   'P 1'
#
loop_
_entity.id
_entity.type
_entity.pdbx_description
1 polymer ?
#
loop_
_entity_poly.entity_id
_entity_poly.type
_entity_poly.pdbx_seq_one_letter_code
_entity_poly.pdbx_strand_id
1 'polypeptide(L)'
;MKVPRWTPANPAATETRRAWAKAMVAHITDPTTTPAGLPAYGSPNWAALADDDPHKLAAAVIAAECWATDQDELPDRLCDELANQREAFEAAWEAHWAFLFADAVNVARAAARPAAFTLRAHYATPQAARIADARRPRPGDYSSQEANQHPDAAQDGEAAA
;
A
#
# COMPACT_ATOMS: atom_id res chain seq x y z
N MET A 1 15.15 2.14 -27.60
CA MET A 1 14.42 3.42 -27.74
C MET A 1 15.05 4.40 -26.75
N LYS A 2 15.67 5.50 -27.18
CA LYS A 2 16.20 6.52 -26.25
C LYS A 2 15.03 7.36 -25.77
N VAL A 3 14.76 7.39 -24.47
CA VAL A 3 13.77 8.31 -23.89
C VAL A 3 14.36 9.72 -24.01
N PRO A 4 13.66 10.69 -24.61
CA PRO A 4 14.13 12.06 -24.65
C PRO A 4 14.38 12.55 -23.22
N ARG A 5 15.56 13.15 -22.98
CA ARG A 5 15.83 13.79 -21.71
C ARG A 5 14.94 15.04 -21.64
N TRP A 6 14.11 15.12 -20.62
CA TRP A 6 13.35 16.34 -20.35
C TRP A 6 14.34 17.48 -20.05
N THR A 7 14.10 18.63 -20.66
CA THR A 7 14.86 19.85 -20.42
C THR A 7 13.92 20.82 -19.72
N PRO A 8 14.29 21.36 -18.55
CA PRO A 8 13.47 22.36 -17.88
C PRO A 8 13.19 23.55 -18.79
N ALA A 9 11.99 24.11 -18.66
CA ALA A 9 11.64 25.33 -19.36
C ALA A 9 12.66 26.42 -19.01
N ASN A 10 13.09 27.18 -20.01
CA ASN A 10 13.96 28.32 -19.77
C ASN A 10 13.20 29.34 -18.91
N PRO A 11 13.66 29.70 -17.70
CA PRO A 11 12.92 30.58 -16.81
C PRO A 11 12.64 31.95 -17.44
N ALA A 12 13.57 32.46 -18.27
CA ALA A 12 13.36 33.70 -19.00
C ALA A 12 12.24 33.58 -20.05
N ALA A 13 12.06 32.40 -20.66
CA ALA A 13 10.98 32.15 -21.60
C ALA A 13 9.62 32.05 -20.88
N THR A 14 9.57 31.38 -19.73
CA THR A 14 8.38 31.32 -18.88
C THR A 14 7.96 32.70 -18.39
N GLU A 15 8.92 33.52 -17.91
CA GLU A 15 8.64 34.89 -17.48
C GLU A 15 8.15 35.78 -18.64
N THR A 16 8.80 35.67 -19.81
CA THR A 16 8.39 36.39 -21.03
C THR A 16 6.97 36.00 -21.46
N ARG A 17 6.64 34.71 -21.43
CA ARG A 17 5.30 34.19 -21.78
C ARG A 17 4.24 34.71 -20.81
N ARG A 18 4.51 34.67 -19.50
CA ARG A 18 3.61 35.19 -18.46
C ARG A 18 3.38 36.70 -18.61
N ALA A 19 4.43 37.46 -18.88
CA ALA A 19 4.34 38.90 -19.13
C ALA A 19 3.49 39.20 -20.38
N TRP A 20 3.69 38.44 -21.46
CA TRP A 20 2.88 38.54 -22.67
C TRP A 20 1.41 38.21 -22.41
N ALA A 21 1.10 37.11 -21.71
CA ALA A 21 -0.27 36.71 -21.42
C ALA A 21 -1.00 37.79 -20.61
N LYS A 22 -0.33 38.37 -19.60
CA LYS A 22 -0.84 39.48 -18.81
C LYS A 22 -1.10 40.72 -19.66
N ALA A 23 -0.16 41.10 -20.53
CA ALA A 23 -0.31 42.23 -21.43
C ALA A 23 -1.44 42.01 -22.45
N MET A 24 -1.60 40.79 -22.96
CA MET A 24 -2.65 40.41 -23.89
C MET A 24 -4.04 40.52 -23.25
N VAL A 25 -4.22 39.96 -22.04
CA VAL A 25 -5.48 40.11 -21.30
C VAL A 25 -5.80 41.58 -21.06
N ALA A 26 -4.83 42.37 -20.58
CA ALA A 26 -5.01 43.80 -20.35
C ALA A 26 -5.30 44.61 -21.62
N HIS A 27 -4.83 44.16 -22.79
CA HIS A 27 -5.11 44.81 -24.07
C HIS A 27 -6.54 44.52 -24.57
N ILE A 28 -7.04 43.31 -24.32
CA ILE A 28 -8.34 42.85 -24.82
C ILE A 28 -9.49 43.30 -23.91
N THR A 29 -9.25 43.38 -22.59
CA THR A 29 -10.27 43.75 -21.62
C THR A 29 -10.20 45.24 -21.25
N ASP A 30 -11.34 45.83 -20.89
CA ASP A 30 -11.38 47.16 -20.28
C ASP A 30 -10.53 47.17 -18.98
N PRO A 31 -9.76 48.24 -18.68
CA PRO A 31 -9.00 48.36 -17.43
C PRO A 31 -9.84 48.24 -16.15
N THR A 32 -11.17 48.39 -16.23
CA THR A 32 -12.11 48.16 -15.13
C THR A 32 -12.46 46.68 -14.92
N THR A 33 -12.21 45.82 -15.91
CA THR A 33 -12.46 44.39 -15.82
C THR A 33 -11.38 43.72 -14.98
N THR A 34 -11.77 43.24 -13.80
CA THR A 34 -10.88 42.42 -12.97
C THR A 34 -10.80 40.98 -13.54
N PRO A 35 -9.67 40.27 -13.37
CA PRO A 35 -9.57 38.87 -13.78
C PRO A 35 -10.64 37.97 -13.13
N ALA A 36 -11.10 38.31 -11.92
CA ALA A 36 -12.18 37.60 -11.23
C ALA A 36 -13.56 37.79 -11.88
N GLY A 37 -13.73 38.84 -12.70
CA GLY A 37 -14.95 39.09 -13.46
C GLY A 37 -15.01 38.34 -14.80
N LEU A 38 -13.93 37.67 -15.21
CA LEU A 38 -13.90 36.89 -16.44
C LEU A 38 -14.55 35.51 -16.23
N PRO A 39 -15.34 35.00 -17.19
CA PRO A 39 -15.86 33.65 -17.09
C PRO A 39 -14.73 32.63 -17.23
N ALA A 40 -14.81 31.52 -16.50
CA ALA A 40 -13.86 30.43 -16.64
C ALA A 40 -13.94 29.82 -18.05
N TYR A 41 -12.79 29.54 -18.68
CA TYR A 41 -12.74 28.89 -19.98
C TYR A 41 -13.50 27.55 -19.98
N GLY A 42 -14.36 27.34 -20.97
CA GLY A 42 -15.20 26.15 -21.09
C GLY A 42 -16.43 26.12 -20.15
N SER A 43 -16.62 27.12 -19.28
CA SER A 43 -17.85 27.23 -18.47
C SER A 43 -19.06 27.56 -19.34
N PRO A 44 -20.30 27.28 -18.87
CA PRO A 44 -21.51 27.70 -19.58
C PRO A 44 -21.58 29.20 -19.86
N ASN A 45 -21.10 30.03 -18.92
CA ASN A 45 -21.04 31.49 -19.09
C ASN A 45 -20.06 31.89 -20.21
N TRP A 46 -18.91 31.21 -20.33
CA TRP A 46 -17.96 31.42 -21.43
C TRP A 46 -18.53 30.94 -22.77
N ALA A 47 -19.23 29.81 -22.79
CA ALA A 47 -19.84 29.25 -23.99
C ALA A 47 -20.99 30.12 -24.53
N ALA A 48 -21.68 30.85 -23.65
CA ALA A 48 -22.75 31.77 -24.01
C ALA A 48 -22.26 33.11 -24.62
N LEU A 49 -20.97 33.43 -24.50
CA LEU A 49 -20.39 34.61 -25.13
C LEU A 49 -20.30 34.45 -26.65
N ALA A 50 -20.48 35.56 -27.37
CA ALA A 50 -20.23 35.62 -28.81
C ALA A 50 -18.75 35.31 -29.13
N ASP A 51 -18.47 34.81 -30.33
CA ASP A 51 -17.12 34.40 -30.71
C ASP A 51 -16.13 35.58 -30.83
N ASP A 52 -16.66 36.78 -31.04
CA ASP A 52 -15.92 38.04 -31.08
C ASP A 52 -15.86 38.77 -29.73
N ASP A 53 -16.43 38.20 -28.66
CA ASP A 53 -16.41 38.82 -27.34
C ASP A 53 -14.98 38.82 -26.74
N PRO A 54 -14.42 39.99 -26.38
CA PRO A 54 -13.09 40.09 -25.79
C PRO A 54 -12.92 39.27 -24.51
N HIS A 55 -13.96 39.12 -23.70
CA HIS A 55 -13.91 38.33 -22.46
C HIS A 55 -13.72 36.83 -22.75
N LYS A 56 -14.24 36.34 -23.89
CA LYS A 56 -14.10 34.95 -24.34
C LYS A 56 -12.65 34.65 -24.69
N LEU A 57 -12.00 35.57 -25.41
CA LEU A 57 -10.59 35.49 -25.77
C LEU A 57 -9.68 35.61 -24.54
N ALA A 58 -9.96 36.56 -23.64
CA ALA A 58 -9.20 36.75 -22.41
C ALA A 58 -9.21 35.49 -21.53
N ALA A 59 -10.37 34.85 -21.36
CA ALA A 59 -10.49 33.59 -20.63
C ALA A 59 -9.67 32.46 -21.27
N ALA A 60 -9.62 32.38 -22.60
CA ALA A 60 -8.81 31.40 -23.32
C ALA A 60 -7.30 31.62 -23.13
N VAL A 61 -6.84 32.88 -23.14
CA VAL A 61 -5.43 33.22 -22.86
C VAL A 61 -5.03 32.83 -21.44
N ILE A 62 -5.91 33.10 -20.45
CA ILE A 62 -5.68 32.70 -19.06
C ILE A 62 -5.59 31.18 -18.94
N ALA A 63 -6.53 30.44 -19.54
CA ALA A 63 -6.52 28.98 -19.49
C ALA A 63 -5.26 28.38 -20.16
N ALA A 64 -4.85 28.93 -21.30
CA ALA A 64 -3.63 28.52 -21.98
C ALA A 64 -2.38 28.76 -21.12
N GLU A 65 -2.27 29.90 -20.43
CA GLU A 65 -1.16 30.18 -19.53
C GLU A 65 -1.18 29.28 -18.29
N CYS A 66 -2.36 28.97 -17.75
CA CYS A 66 -2.51 28.00 -16.66
C CYS A 66 -2.01 26.62 -17.10
N TRP A 67 -2.38 26.14 -18.30
CA TRP A 67 -1.88 24.87 -18.83
C TRP A 67 -0.37 24.89 -19.05
N ALA A 68 0.16 25.97 -19.62
CA ALA A 68 1.60 26.09 -19.87
C ALA A 68 2.40 26.15 -18.55
N THR A 69 1.90 26.87 -17.54
CA THR A 69 2.50 26.91 -16.20
C THR A 69 2.45 25.55 -15.53
N ASP A 70 1.32 24.83 -15.63
CA ASP A 70 1.20 23.50 -15.08
C ASP A 70 2.22 22.53 -15.71
N GLN A 71 2.45 22.61 -17.01
CA GLN A 71 3.47 21.79 -17.68
C GLN A 71 4.91 22.19 -17.30
N ASP A 72 5.17 23.48 -17.09
CA ASP A 72 6.50 23.96 -16.65
C ASP A 72 6.82 23.47 -15.22
N GLU A 73 5.82 23.46 -14.32
CA GLU A 73 5.96 23.10 -12.91
C GLU A 73 5.76 21.60 -12.62
N LEU A 74 5.09 20.86 -13.51
CA LEU A 74 4.76 19.45 -13.32
C LEU A 74 5.98 18.59 -12.96
N PRO A 75 7.15 18.74 -13.62
CA PRO A 75 8.30 17.88 -13.33
C PRO A 75 8.87 18.11 -11.93
N ASP A 76 8.94 19.37 -11.49
CA ASP A 76 9.37 19.69 -10.13
C ASP A 76 8.37 19.16 -9.10
N ARG A 77 7.07 19.39 -9.35
CA ARG A 77 5.98 18.85 -8.51
C ARG A 77 6.03 17.32 -8.39
N LEU A 78 6.29 16.61 -9.49
CA LEU A 78 6.45 15.15 -9.49
C LEU A 78 7.73 14.71 -8.78
N CYS A 79 8.82 15.47 -8.90
CA CYS A 79 10.05 15.19 -8.15
C CYS A 79 9.79 15.30 -6.64
N ASP A 80 9.11 16.35 -6.21
CA ASP A 80 8.74 16.57 -4.82
C ASP A 80 7.80 15.47 -4.31
N GLU A 81 6.77 15.10 -5.08
CA GLU A 81 5.86 14.01 -4.73
C GLU A 81 6.61 12.69 -4.57
N LEU A 82 7.51 12.36 -5.50
CA LEU A 82 8.32 11.14 -5.43
C LEU A 82 9.29 11.16 -4.25
N ALA A 83 9.87 12.32 -3.92
CA ALA A 83 10.72 12.47 -2.74
C ALA A 83 9.94 12.21 -1.46
N ASN A 84 8.74 12.81 -1.33
CA ASN A 84 7.85 12.60 -0.19
C ASN A 84 7.40 11.14 -0.07
N GLN A 85 7.07 10.49 -1.18
CA GLN A 85 6.70 9.07 -1.20
C GLN A 85 7.86 8.17 -0.76
N ARG A 86 9.11 8.50 -1.17
CA ARG A 86 10.31 7.77 -0.74
C ARG A 86 10.55 7.92 0.75
N GLU A 87 10.49 9.13 1.28
CA GLU A 87 10.65 9.39 2.72
C GLU A 87 9.59 8.64 3.53
N ALA A 88 8.32 8.70 3.10
CA ALA A 88 7.24 7.96 3.75
C ALA A 88 7.44 6.44 3.70
N PHE A 89 7.92 5.92 2.57
CA PHE A 89 8.22 4.51 2.41
C PHE A 89 9.39 4.07 3.31
N GLU A 90 10.48 4.84 3.34
CA GLU A 90 11.64 4.57 4.19
C GLU A 90 11.25 4.57 5.67
N ALA A 91 10.48 5.56 6.12
CA ALA A 91 9.98 5.61 7.49
C ALA A 91 9.09 4.39 7.84
N ALA A 92 8.21 3.98 6.93
CA ALA A 92 7.36 2.81 7.12
C ALA A 92 8.18 1.51 7.16
N TRP A 93 9.21 1.40 6.30
CA TRP A 93 10.13 0.27 6.25
C TRP A 93 10.97 0.16 7.53
N GLU A 94 11.52 1.27 8.02
CA GLU A 94 12.27 1.32 9.27
C GLU A 94 11.39 0.90 10.47
N ALA A 95 10.16 1.41 10.53
CA ALA A 95 9.21 1.03 11.58
C ALA A 95 8.87 -0.48 11.53
N HIS A 96 8.67 -1.03 10.33
CA HIS A 96 8.41 -2.44 10.16
C HIS A 96 9.61 -3.31 10.57
N TRP A 97 10.82 -2.92 10.19
CA TRP A 97 12.04 -3.63 10.60
C TRP A 97 12.28 -3.57 12.10
N ALA A 98 12.08 -2.42 12.71
CA ALA A 98 12.19 -2.27 14.16
C ALA A 98 11.22 -3.22 14.88
N PHE A 99 9.99 -3.33 14.38
CA PHE A 99 9.00 -4.28 14.89
C PHE A 99 9.47 -5.74 14.74
N LEU A 100 9.87 -6.16 13.54
CA LEU A 100 10.33 -7.53 13.28
C LEU A 100 11.55 -7.90 14.12
N PHE A 101 12.49 -6.96 14.28
CA PHE A 101 13.67 -7.17 15.10
C PHE A 101 13.33 -7.33 16.58
N ALA A 102 12.44 -6.48 17.10
CA ALA A 102 11.97 -6.58 18.48
C ALA A 102 11.24 -7.92 18.72
N ASP A 103 10.40 -8.35 17.79
CA ASP A 103 9.72 -9.65 17.86
C ASP A 103 10.73 -10.81 17.83
N ALA A 104 11.69 -10.79 16.91
CA ALA A 104 12.74 -11.81 16.84
C ALA A 104 13.56 -11.90 18.14
N VAL A 105 13.90 -10.76 18.74
CA VAL A 105 14.59 -10.71 20.05
C VAL A 105 13.70 -11.31 21.15
N ASN A 106 12.40 -11.04 21.15
CA ASN A 106 11.46 -11.61 22.11
C ASN A 106 11.32 -13.12 21.95
N VAL A 107 11.21 -13.62 20.72
CA VAL A 107 11.17 -15.05 20.40
C VAL A 107 12.47 -15.73 20.85
N ALA A 108 13.63 -15.16 20.52
CA ALA A 108 14.93 -15.68 20.95
C ALA A 108 15.06 -15.72 22.47
N ARG A 109 14.63 -14.66 23.16
CA ARG A 109 14.61 -14.59 24.63
C ARG A 109 13.68 -15.64 25.22
N ALA A 110 12.51 -15.85 24.64
CA ALA A 110 11.56 -16.87 25.09
C ALA A 110 12.14 -18.28 24.91
N ALA A 111 12.80 -18.56 23.79
CA ALA A 111 13.46 -19.83 23.51
C ALA A 111 14.68 -20.10 24.42
N ALA A 112 15.36 -19.05 24.89
CA ALA A 112 16.47 -19.16 25.83
C ALA A 112 16.02 -19.37 27.29
N ARG A 113 14.72 -19.30 27.60
CA ARG A 113 14.23 -19.52 28.97
C ARG A 113 14.44 -20.99 29.38
N PRO A 114 14.86 -21.27 30.62
CA PRO A 114 15.04 -22.62 31.14
C PRO A 114 13.83 -23.55 30.93
N ALA A 115 12.61 -23.02 31.07
CA ALA A 115 11.37 -23.77 30.83
C ALA A 115 11.16 -24.21 29.37
N ALA A 116 11.82 -23.58 28.39
CA ALA A 116 11.78 -24.00 26.99
C ALA A 116 12.74 -25.17 26.70
N PHE A 117 13.73 -25.43 27.57
CA PHE A 117 14.68 -26.53 27.41
C PHE A 117 14.05 -27.91 27.61
N THR A 118 13.06 -28.04 28.49
CA THR A 118 12.33 -29.31 28.68
C THR A 118 11.55 -29.69 27.42
N LEU A 119 10.93 -28.71 26.76
CA LEU A 119 10.33 -28.89 25.43
C LEU A 119 11.40 -29.26 24.38
N ARG A 120 12.54 -28.56 24.34
CA ARG A 120 13.62 -28.85 23.38
C ARG A 120 14.21 -30.26 23.55
N ALA A 121 14.39 -30.72 24.79
CA ALA A 121 14.79 -32.10 25.10
C ALA A 121 13.75 -33.13 24.64
N HIS A 122 12.45 -32.80 24.77
CA HIS A 122 11.34 -33.60 24.25
C HIS A 122 11.26 -33.67 22.72
N TYR A 123 11.82 -32.70 21.98
CA TYR A 123 11.90 -32.74 20.51
C TYR A 123 13.25 -33.21 19.98
N ALA A 124 14.30 -33.23 20.80
CA ALA A 124 15.59 -33.83 20.49
C ALA A 124 15.52 -35.36 20.42
N THR A 125 14.50 -35.97 21.03
CA THR A 125 14.20 -37.39 20.86
C THR A 125 13.72 -37.63 19.42
N PRO A 126 14.32 -38.58 18.67
CA PRO A 126 13.88 -38.89 17.31
C PRO A 126 12.37 -39.13 17.28
N GLN A 127 11.67 -38.63 16.25
CA GLN A 127 10.22 -38.79 16.13
C GLN A 127 9.77 -40.25 16.29
N ALA A 128 10.57 -41.20 15.80
CA ALA A 128 10.36 -42.63 15.98
C ALA A 128 10.32 -43.07 17.46
N ALA A 129 11.20 -42.53 18.31
CA ALA A 129 11.23 -42.83 19.75
C ALA A 129 9.99 -42.26 20.46
N ARG A 130 9.50 -41.09 20.04
CA ARG A 130 8.29 -40.47 20.60
C ARG A 130 7.03 -41.23 20.22
N ILE A 131 6.95 -41.69 18.98
CA ILE A 131 5.86 -42.56 18.51
C ILE A 131 5.90 -43.91 19.26
N ALA A 132 7.09 -44.48 19.48
CA ALA A 132 7.24 -45.73 20.23
C ALA A 132 6.80 -45.58 21.70
N ASP A 133 7.17 -44.48 22.36
CA ASP A 133 6.77 -44.21 23.74
C ASP A 133 5.27 -43.92 23.87
N ALA A 134 4.68 -43.15 22.93
CA ALA A 134 3.24 -42.91 22.90
C ALA A 134 2.41 -44.18 22.62
N ARG A 135 3.00 -45.18 21.98
CA ARG A 135 2.40 -46.51 21.76
C ARG A 135 2.62 -47.47 22.93
N ARG A 136 3.40 -47.07 23.94
CA ARG A 136 3.63 -47.89 25.12
C ARG A 136 2.34 -47.91 25.95
N PRO A 137 1.80 -49.10 26.30
CA PRO A 137 0.60 -49.20 27.12
C PRO A 137 0.80 -48.45 28.44
N ARG A 138 -0.15 -47.58 28.80
CA ARG A 138 -0.10 -46.90 30.10
C ARG A 138 -0.50 -47.88 31.20
N PRO A 139 -0.07 -47.65 32.45
CA PRO A 139 -0.62 -48.41 33.57
C PRO A 139 -2.16 -48.27 33.59
N GLY A 140 -2.86 -49.38 33.36
CA GLY A 140 -4.33 -49.43 33.23
C GLY A 140 -4.86 -49.60 31.79
N ASP A 141 -4.02 -49.44 30.76
CA ASP A 141 -4.35 -49.86 29.41
C ASP A 141 -4.21 -51.38 29.34
N TYR A 142 -5.34 -52.08 29.43
CA TYR A 142 -5.38 -53.53 29.29
C TYR A 142 -4.73 -53.94 27.98
N SER A 143 -3.65 -54.72 28.06
CA SER A 143 -3.11 -55.37 26.87
C SER A 143 -4.24 -56.19 26.25
N SER A 144 -4.50 -56.00 24.96
CA SER A 144 -5.53 -56.72 24.21
C SER A 144 -5.41 -58.26 24.25
N GLN A 145 -4.36 -58.78 24.89
CA GLN A 145 -4.25 -60.18 25.29
C GLN A 145 -5.25 -60.59 26.39
N GLU A 146 -5.62 -59.72 27.33
CA GLU A 146 -6.63 -60.07 28.36
C GLU A 146 -8.04 -60.02 27.78
N ALA A 147 -8.31 -59.13 26.80
CA ALA A 147 -9.60 -59.08 26.11
C ALA A 147 -9.87 -60.32 25.23
N ASN A 148 -8.82 -61.00 24.73
CA ASN A 148 -8.95 -62.24 23.95
C ASN A 148 -8.97 -63.52 24.80
N GLN A 149 -8.89 -63.43 26.14
CA GLN A 149 -8.98 -64.59 27.04
C GLN A 149 -10.39 -64.82 27.63
N HIS A 150 -11.39 -64.03 27.24
CA HIS A 150 -12.80 -64.29 27.57
C HIS A 150 -13.65 -64.63 26.33
N PRO A 151 -13.59 -65.89 25.83
CA PRO A 151 -14.46 -66.36 24.75
C PRO A 151 -15.88 -66.80 25.21
N ASP A 152 -16.36 -66.39 26.40
CA ASP A 152 -17.40 -67.17 27.10
C ASP A 152 -18.74 -66.44 27.36
N ALA A 153 -19.19 -65.57 26.46
CA ALA A 153 -20.49 -64.88 26.63
C ALA A 153 -21.34 -64.79 25.35
N ALA A 154 -21.24 -65.76 24.44
CA ALA A 154 -22.07 -65.80 23.23
C ALA A 154 -22.57 -67.21 22.89
N GLN A 155 -23.04 -67.98 23.88
CA GLN A 155 -23.88 -69.14 23.66
C GLN A 155 -24.86 -69.29 24.83
N ASP A 156 -25.99 -68.59 24.79
CA ASP A 156 -27.21 -68.98 25.51
C ASP A 156 -28.38 -68.24 24.86
N GLY A 157 -28.95 -68.85 23.83
CA GLY A 157 -30.02 -68.28 23.03
C GLY A 157 -30.58 -69.26 22.01
N GLU A 158 -30.70 -70.54 22.37
CA GLU A 158 -31.46 -71.51 21.57
C GLU A 158 -32.28 -72.42 22.47
N ALA A 159 -33.55 -72.56 22.12
CA ALA A 159 -34.57 -73.51 22.61
C ALA A 159 -35.33 -73.18 23.92
N ALA A 160 -36.54 -72.64 23.75
CA ALA A 160 -37.73 -73.19 24.41
C ALA A 160 -38.97 -72.96 23.53
N ALA A 161 -39.39 -74.03 22.86
CA ALA A 161 -40.75 -74.31 22.45
C ALA A 161 -41.36 -75.27 23.47
#